data_AF-A0A2Z6RCT0-F1
#
_entry.id   AF-A0A2Z6RCT0-F1
#
_cell.length_a   1.000
_cell.length_b   1.000
_cell.length_c   1.000
_cell.angle_alpha   90.00
_cell.angle_beta   90.00
_cell.angle_gamma   90.00
#
_symmetry.space_group_name_H-M   'P 1'
#
loop_
_entity.id
_entity.type
_entity.pdbx_description
1 polymer ?
#
loop_
_entity_poly.entity_id
_entity_poly.type
_entity_poly.pdbx_seq_one_letter_code
_entity_poly.pdbx_strand_id
1 'polypeptide(L)'
;MDTFIHERNQNYKTDKKKMIKSGLERPHTSLSIDKVYKNDNNEDTLYTEENEVKEQTNLHFQTIAGAINCEKDLSQHPEWQEQYQPKRDI
;
A
#
# COMPACT_ATOMS: atom_id res chain seq x y z
N MET A 1 -22.98 -15.30 11.25
CA MET A 1 -22.02 -14.92 10.19
C MET A 1 -21.95 -13.41 10.05
N ASP A 2 -23.09 -12.71 10.11
CA ASP A 2 -23.19 -11.24 9.93
C ASP A 2 -22.44 -10.39 10.95
N THR A 3 -22.25 -10.85 12.18
CA THR A 3 -21.58 -10.07 13.24
C THR A 3 -20.12 -9.74 12.88
N PHE A 4 -19.39 -10.70 12.31
CA PHE A 4 -18.01 -10.50 11.87
C PHE A 4 -17.92 -9.54 10.69
N ILE A 5 -18.90 -9.60 9.76
CA ILE A 5 -18.99 -8.68 8.63
C ILE A 5 -19.29 -7.26 9.12
N HIS A 6 -20.21 -7.13 10.07
CA HIS A 6 -20.56 -5.83 10.67
C HIS A 6 -19.37 -5.21 11.39
N GLU A 7 -18.69 -5.97 12.24
CA GLU A 7 -17.51 -5.51 12.98
C GLU A 7 -16.39 -5.10 12.02
N ARG A 8 -16.15 -5.88 10.96
CA ARG A 8 -15.16 -5.54 9.93
C ARG A 8 -15.53 -4.25 9.19
N ASN A 9 -16.80 -4.04 8.87
CA ASN A 9 -17.28 -2.82 8.22
C ASN A 9 -17.19 -1.59 9.13
N GLN A 10 -17.41 -1.75 10.44
CA GLN A 10 -17.18 -0.69 11.41
C GLN A 10 -15.69 -0.36 11.47
N ASN A 11 -14.83 -1.37 11.63
CA ASN A 11 -13.38 -1.20 11.63
C ASN A 11 -12.87 -0.56 10.33
N TYR A 12 -13.47 -0.85 9.17
CA TYR A 12 -13.11 -0.17 7.92
C TYR A 12 -13.24 1.36 8.00
N LYS A 13 -14.25 1.85 8.71
CA LYS A 13 -14.51 3.28 8.89
C LYS A 13 -13.72 3.89 10.05
N THR A 14 -13.52 3.15 11.13
CA THR A 14 -12.97 3.69 12.40
C THR A 14 -11.51 3.34 12.63
N ASP A 15 -11.10 2.12 12.30
CA ASP A 15 -9.75 1.59 12.54
C ASP A 15 -9.36 0.58 11.44
N LYS A 16 -8.83 1.13 10.36
CA LYS A 16 -8.39 0.35 9.19
C LYS A 16 -7.35 -0.71 9.56
N LYS A 17 -6.55 -0.50 10.61
CA LYS A 17 -5.56 -1.50 11.07
C LYS A 17 -6.27 -2.71 11.67
N LYS A 18 -7.30 -2.51 12.49
CA LYS A 18 -8.12 -3.64 13.01
C LYS A 18 -8.83 -4.39 11.90
N MET A 19 -9.36 -3.67 10.90
CA MET A 19 -9.99 -4.28 9.73
C MET A 19 -9.01 -5.20 8.98
N ILE A 20 -7.80 -4.73 8.69
CA ILE A 20 -6.78 -5.54 8.02
C ILE A 20 -6.42 -6.76 8.87
N LYS A 21 -6.22 -6.56 10.18
CA LYS A 21 -5.87 -7.66 11.11
C LYS A 21 -6.93 -8.74 11.17
N SER A 22 -8.22 -8.40 11.12
CA SER A 22 -9.30 -9.40 11.17
C SER A 22 -9.39 -10.28 9.92
N GLY A 23 -8.77 -9.86 8.81
CA GLY A 23 -8.68 -10.64 7.57
C GLY A 23 -7.41 -11.49 7.45
N LEU A 24 -6.46 -11.39 8.38
CA LEU A 24 -5.21 -12.15 8.34
C LEU A 24 -5.38 -13.50 9.04
N GLU A 25 -5.08 -14.60 8.35
CA GLU A 25 -5.01 -15.95 8.94
C GLU A 25 -3.75 -16.16 9.80
N ARG A 26 -2.81 -15.22 9.74
CA ARG A 26 -1.52 -15.26 10.43
C ARG A 26 -1.33 -14.05 11.34
N PRO A 27 -0.52 -14.17 12.42
CA PRO A 27 -0.13 -13.03 13.23
C PRO A 27 0.51 -11.93 12.38
N HIS A 28 0.14 -10.68 12.67
CA HIS A 28 0.70 -9.52 11.98
C HIS A 28 2.16 -9.32 12.38
N THR A 29 3.08 -9.59 11.46
CA THR A 29 4.50 -9.21 11.57
C THR A 29 4.73 -7.84 10.94
N SER A 30 5.53 -7.01 11.60
CA SER A 30 5.94 -5.70 11.10
C SER A 30 7.42 -5.74 10.77
N LEU A 31 7.80 -5.23 9.60
CA LEU A 31 9.18 -4.99 9.22
C LEU A 31 9.35 -3.48 9.04
N SER A 32 10.34 -2.90 9.68
CA SER A 32 10.74 -1.50 9.49
C SER A 32 12.09 -1.43 8.79
N ILE A 33 12.30 -0.33 8.08
CA ILE A 33 13.63 0.06 7.59
C ILE A 33 14.14 1.08 8.58
N ASP A 34 15.30 0.83 9.15
CA ASP A 34 15.86 1.70 10.19
C ASP A 34 16.93 2.65 9.64
N LYS A 35 17.52 2.33 8.48
CA LYS A 35 18.57 3.13 7.83
C LYS A 35 18.45 3.05 6.31
N VAL A 36 18.78 4.15 5.64
CA VAL A 36 18.87 4.20 4.18
C VAL A 36 20.24 4.74 3.80
N TYR A 37 20.94 4.01 2.93
CA TYR A 37 22.19 4.46 2.36
C TYR A 37 21.94 4.90 0.91
N LYS A 38 22.44 6.09 0.56
CA LYS A 38 22.29 6.68 -0.77
C LYS A 38 23.65 7.16 -1.27
N ASN A 39 23.97 6.77 -2.50
CA ASN A 39 25.13 7.27 -3.23
C ASN A 39 24.61 8.14 -4.37
N ASP A 40 24.83 9.46 -4.28
CA ASP A 40 24.51 10.42 -5.34
C ASP A 40 25.81 11.07 -5.81
N ASN A 41 26.22 10.82 -7.06
CA ASN A 41 27.37 11.49 -7.68
C ASN A 41 28.65 11.49 -6.81
N ASN A 42 29.01 10.33 -6.24
CA ASN A 42 30.14 10.11 -5.32
C ASN A 42 30.00 10.73 -3.92
N GLU A 43 28.85 11.29 -3.57
CA GLU A 43 28.53 11.63 -2.19
C GLU A 43 27.72 10.49 -1.53
N ASP A 44 28.29 9.96 -0.46
CA ASP A 44 27.69 8.92 0.35
C ASP A 44 26.94 9.54 1.52
N THR A 45 25.62 9.34 1.55
CA THR A 45 24.76 9.80 2.65
C THR A 45 24.09 8.61 3.33
N LEU A 46 24.18 8.58 4.67
CA LEU A 46 23.48 7.61 5.51
C LEU A 46 22.37 8.34 6.29
N TYR A 47 21.12 8.01 5.98
CA TYR A 47 19.95 8.49 6.70
C TYR A 47 19.61 7.54 7.83
N THR A 48 19.45 8.09 9.03
CA THR A 48 19.06 7.34 10.25
C THR A 48 17.84 7.92 10.94
N GLU A 49 17.46 9.17 10.66
CA GLU A 49 16.27 9.79 11.22
C GLU A 49 15.01 9.20 10.58
N GLU A 50 14.00 8.87 11.38
CA GLU A 50 12.81 8.12 10.95
C GLU A 50 12.10 8.78 9.76
N ASN A 51 11.94 10.11 9.80
CA ASN A 51 11.28 10.86 8.74
C ASN A 51 12.08 10.83 7.44
N GLU A 52 13.41 10.97 7.51
CA GLU A 52 14.29 10.95 6.34
C GLU A 52 14.36 9.55 5.73
N VAL A 53 14.49 8.51 6.56
CA VAL A 53 14.46 7.11 6.16
C VAL A 53 13.17 6.81 5.41
N LYS A 54 12.02 7.27 5.93
CA LYS A 54 10.71 7.09 5.29
C LYS A 54 10.61 7.83 3.96
N GLU A 55 11.08 9.07 3.90
CA GLU A 55 11.07 9.87 2.68
C GLU A 55 11.93 9.24 1.58
N GLN A 56 13.18 8.89 1.87
CA GLN A 56 14.09 8.28 0.89
C GLN A 56 13.62 6.89 0.45
N THR A 57 13.06 6.11 1.37
CA THR A 57 12.42 4.82 1.04
C THR A 57 11.28 5.00 0.06
N ASN A 58 10.37 5.95 0.33
CA ASN A 58 9.25 6.22 -0.56
C ASN A 58 9.72 6.69 -1.93
N LEU A 59 10.66 7.63 -1.97
CA LEU A 59 11.23 8.14 -3.21
C LEU A 59 11.82 7.00 -4.05
N HIS A 60 12.63 6.14 -3.44
CA HIS A 60 13.20 4.98 -4.12
C HIS A 60 12.12 4.09 -4.75
N PHE A 61 11.14 3.63 -3.97
CA PHE A 61 10.11 2.73 -4.49
C PHE A 61 9.14 3.39 -5.48
N GLN A 62 8.97 4.71 -5.42
CA GLN A 62 8.18 5.47 -6.39
C GLN A 62 8.89 5.67 -7.73
N THR A 63 10.23 5.64 -7.74
CA THR A 63 11.05 5.99 -8.92
C THR A 63 11.82 4.82 -9.51
N ILE A 64 12.02 3.74 -8.74
CA ILE A 64 12.81 2.57 -9.19
C ILE A 64 12.14 1.82 -10.33
N ALA A 65 10.83 1.64 -10.26
CA ALA A 65 10.06 1.28 -11.44
C ALA A 65 9.92 2.58 -12.23
N GLY A 66 10.45 2.65 -13.45
CA GLY A 66 10.27 3.80 -14.35
C GLY A 66 8.81 4.09 -14.74
N ALA A 67 7.84 3.59 -13.98
CA ALA A 67 6.42 3.79 -14.11
C ALA A 67 5.89 4.50 -12.86
N ILE A 68 5.38 5.72 -13.05
CA ILE A 68 4.64 6.44 -12.03
C ILE A 68 3.21 5.89 -12.02
N ASN A 69 2.63 5.66 -10.84
CA ASN A 69 1.21 5.31 -10.75
C ASN A 69 0.37 6.47 -11.33
N CYS A 70 -0.34 6.21 -12.41
CA CYS A 70 -1.24 7.15 -13.06
C CYS A 70 -2.67 6.61 -13.05
N GLU A 71 -3.66 7.51 -13.13
CA GLU A 71 -5.03 7.09 -13.39
C GLU A 71 -5.07 6.31 -14.71
N LYS A 72 -5.57 5.09 -14.64
CA LYS A 72 -5.76 4.24 -15.81
C LYS A 72 -7.19 4.39 -16.28
N ASP A 73 -7.36 4.89 -17.48
CA ASP A 73 -8.67 4.87 -18.13
C ASP A 73 -9.00 3.41 -18.50
N LEU A 74 -10.00 2.83 -17.81
CA LEU A 74 -10.48 1.47 -18.08
C LEU A 74 -11.02 1.31 -19.52
N SER A 75 -11.37 2.41 -20.20
CA SER A 75 -11.74 2.37 -21.62
C SER A 75 -10.59 1.88 -22.51
N GLN A 76 -9.34 2.12 -22.10
CA GLN A 76 -8.13 1.68 -22.80
C GLN A 76 -7.77 0.21 -22.52
N HIS A 77 -8.49 -0.42 -21.61
CA HIS A 77 -8.24 -1.76 -21.07
C HIS A 77 -9.50 -2.63 -21.15
N PRO A 78 -9.99 -2.93 -22.37
CA PRO A 78 -11.25 -3.65 -22.58
C PRO A 78 -11.27 -5.04 -21.92
N GLU A 79 -10.12 -5.69 -21.77
CA GLU A 79 -9.98 -6.98 -21.10
C GLU A 79 -10.32 -6.94 -19.60
N TRP A 80 -10.31 -5.75 -18.99
CA TRP A 80 -10.67 -5.55 -17.58
C TRP A 80 -12.10 -5.03 -17.39
N GLN A 81 -12.78 -4.58 -18.46
CA GLN A 81 -14.08 -3.91 -18.34
C GLN A 81 -15.12 -4.78 -17.62
N GLU A 82 -15.23 -6.06 -17.98
CA GLU A 82 -16.19 -6.97 -17.37
C GLU A 82 -15.90 -7.21 -15.88
N GLN A 83 -14.63 -7.41 -15.54
CA GLN A 83 -14.18 -7.75 -14.18
C GLN A 83 -14.46 -6.62 -13.17
N TYR A 84 -14.39 -5.37 -13.64
CA TYR A 84 -14.62 -4.18 -12.82
C TYR A 84 -16.04 -3.62 -12.92
N GLN A 85 -16.97 -4.27 -13.63
CA GLN A 85 -18.37 -3.83 -13.59
C GLN A 85 -18.97 -4.02 -12.19
N PRO A 86 -19.86 -3.11 -11.75
CA PRO A 86 -20.64 -3.32 -10.55
C PRO A 86 -21.38 -4.66 -10.62
N LYS A 87 -21.22 -5.50 -9.58
CA LYS A 87 -22.01 -6.73 -9.48
C LYS A 87 -23.48 -6.37 -9.32
N ARG A 88 -24.32 -7.00 -10.13
CA ARG A 88 -25.77 -6.74 -10.16
C ARG A 88 -26.51 -7.30 -8.95
N ASP A 89 -25.89 -8.26 -8.26
CA ASP A 89 -26.43 -8.90 -7.07
C ASP A 89 -25.59 -8.50 -5.85
N ILE A 90 -26.15 -7.60 -5.03
CA ILE A 90 -25.69 -7.27 -3.67
C ILE A 90 -26.85 -7.57 -2.73
#